data_AF-A0A641S2D2-F1
#
_entry.id   AF-A0A641S2D2-F1
#
_cell.length_a   1.000
_cell.length_b   1.000
_cell.length_c   1.000
_cell.angle_alpha   90.00
_cell.angle_beta   90.00
_cell.angle_gamma   90.00
#
_symmetry.space_group_name_H-M   'P 1'
#
loop_
_entity.id
_entity.type
_entity.pdbx_description
1 polymer ?
#
loop_
_entity_poly.entity_id
_entity_poly.type
_entity_poly.pdbx_seq_one_letter_code
_entity_poly.pdbx_strand_id
1 'polypeptide(L)' 'MKRTLIQNAVVVNEGRKVLGSVVIENEKIAEILVGGENATAPCDEIIDATGC' A
#
# COMPACT_ATOMS: atom_id res chain seq x y z
N MET A 1 -14.82 -5.35 7.92
CA MET A 1 -14.53 -4.18 7.05
C MET A 1 -13.44 -4.62 6.08
N LYS A 2 -13.47 -4.17 4.82
CA LYS A 2 -12.53 -4.63 3.81
C LYS A 2 -11.19 -3.89 3.93
N ARG A 3 -10.08 -4.62 4.00
CA ARG A 3 -8.71 -4.12 3.88
C ARG A 3 -8.15 -4.46 2.50
N THR A 4 -7.72 -3.45 1.76
CA THR A 4 -7.10 -3.63 0.44
C THR A 4 -5.63 -3.23 0.51
N LEU A 5 -4.73 -4.14 0.14
CA LEU A 5 -3.30 -3.87 -0.02
C LEU A 5 -3.00 -3.60 -1.50
N ILE A 6 -2.52 -2.39 -1.78
CA ILE A 6 -1.92 -2.07 -3.08
C ILE A 6 -0.41 -2.28 -2.91
N GLN A 7 0.13 -3.37 -3.45
CA GLN A 7 1.53 -3.75 -3.26
C GLN A 7 2.42 -3.38 -4.45
N ASN A 8 3.71 -3.15 -4.16
CA ASN A 8 4.76 -2.93 -5.17
C ASN A 8 4.56 -1.70 -6.08
N ALA A 9 3.87 -0.68 -5.59
CA ALA A 9 3.64 0.57 -6.31
C ALA A 9 4.85 1.53 -6.21
N VAL A 10 4.98 2.44 -7.17
CA VAL A 10 5.76 3.66 -7.01
C VAL A 10 4.90 4.73 -6.33
N VAL A 11 5.01 4.83 -5.01
CA VAL A 11 4.29 5.84 -4.22
C VAL A 11 4.91 7.22 -4.44
N VAL A 12 4.11 8.17 -4.95
CA VAL A 12 4.50 9.57 -5.09
C VAL A 12 3.79 10.42 -4.04
N ASN A 13 4.51 10.89 -3.04
CA ASN A 13 3.97 11.78 -2.00
C ASN A 13 4.91 12.97 -1.78
N GLU A 14 4.36 14.19 -1.81
CA GLU A 14 5.10 15.43 -1.49
C GLU A 14 6.44 15.58 -2.24
N GLY A 15 6.44 15.27 -3.55
CA GLY A 15 7.62 15.36 -4.42
C GLY A 15 8.64 14.22 -4.25
N ARG A 16 8.38 13.25 -3.36
CA ARG A 16 9.20 12.06 -3.17
C ARG A 16 8.58 10.87 -3.90
N LYS A 17 9.43 10.06 -4.54
CA LYS A 17 9.04 8.80 -5.18
C LYS A 17 9.72 7.66 -4.44
N VAL A 18 8.94 6.66 -4.05
CA VAL A 18 9.46 5.51 -3.32
C VAL A 18 8.74 4.24 -3.74
N LEU A 19 9.48 3.14 -3.87
CA LEU A 19 8.88 1.82 -4.05
C LEU A 19 8.27 1.40 -2.70
N GLY A 20 6.98 1.06 -2.71
CA GLY A 20 6.27 0.70 -1.50
C GLY A 20 4.87 0.17 -1.76
N SER A 21 4.11 0.05 -0.69
CA SER A 21 2.74 -0.46 -0.69
C SER A 21 1.85 0.44 0.17
N VAL A 22 0.55 0.44 -0.10
CA VAL A 22 -0.44 1.23 0.66
C VAL A 22 -1.57 0.32 1.10
N VAL A 23 -1.95 0.39 2.37
CA VAL A 23 -3.14 -0.29 2.89
C VAL A 23 -4.28 0.70 2.98
N ILE A 24 -5.41 0.35 2.35
CA ILE A 24 -6.66 1.09 2.45
C ILE A 24 -7.62 0.32 3.35
N GLU A 25 -8.19 1.01 4.33
CA GLU A 25 -9.23 0.49 5.21
C GLU A 25 -10.25 1.59 5.49
N ASN A 26 -11.55 1.28 5.40
CA ASN A 26 -12.62 2.26 5.64
C ASN A 26 -12.47 3.55 4.82
N GLU A 27 -12.10 3.41 3.55
CA GLU A 27 -11.89 4.51 2.59
C GLU A 27 -10.76 5.48 3.00
N LYS A 28 -9.88 5.06 3.90
CA LYS A 28 -8.73 5.84 4.37
C LYS A 28 -7.44 5.04 4.18
N ILE A 29 -6.34 5.76 4.04
CA ILE A 29 -5.01 5.16 4.13
C ILE A 29 -4.79 4.77 5.60
N ALA A 30 -4.65 3.47 5.84
CA ALA A 30 -4.35 2.94 7.16
C ALA A 30 -2.83 2.87 7.37
N GLU A 31 -2.08 2.43 6.35
CA GLU A 31 -0.64 2.22 6.42
C GLU A 31 0.03 2.59 5.09
N ILE A 32 1.26 3.09 5.17
CA ILE A 32 2.19 3.22 4.05
C ILE A 32 3.39 2.35 4.40
N LEU A 33 3.68 1.35 3.58
CA LEU A 33 4.70 0.34 3.81
C LEU A 33 5.85 0.60 2.83
N VAL A 34 7.05 0.82 3.33
CA VAL A 34 8.22 1.17 2.51
C VAL A 34 9.34 0.17 2.75
N GLY A 35 10.11 -0.16 1.70
CA GLY A 35 11.29 -1.01 1.87
C GLY A 35 10.99 -2.49 2.17
N GLY A 36 9.82 -3.00 1.75
CA GLY A 36 9.45 -4.40 1.91
C GLY A 36 8.80 -4.73 3.26
N GLU A 37 8.32 -3.72 3.98
CA GLU A 37 7.46 -3.91 5.15
C GLU A 37 6.19 -4.70 4.80
N ASN A 38 5.74 -5.53 5.73
CA ASN A 38 4.46 -6.25 5.62
C ASN A 38 3.37 -5.46 6.33
N ALA A 39 2.12 -5.61 5.86
CA ALA A 39 0.96 -5.06 6.54
C ALA A 39 0.84 -5.62 7.97
N THR A 40 0.45 -4.77 8.91
CA THR A 40 0.29 -5.14 10.34
C THR A 40 -0.83 -6.16 10.58
N ALA A 41 -1.78 -6.26 9.66
CA ALA A 41 -2.86 -7.23 9.70
C ALA A 41 -3.16 -7.79 8.29
N PRO A 42 -3.77 -8.98 8.18
CA PRO A 42 -4.17 -9.54 6.90
C PRO A 42 -5.06 -8.58 6.10
N CYS A 43 -4.89 -8.58 4.78
CA CYS A 43 -5.73 -7.84 3.86
C CYS A 43 -6.66 -8.80 3.11
N ASP A 44 -7.90 -8.38 2.89
CA ASP A 44 -8.92 -9.17 2.20
C ASP A 44 -8.69 -9.19 0.67
N GLU A 45 -8.07 -8.13 0.16
CA GLU A 45 -7.77 -7.96 -1.26
C GLU A 45 -6.34 -7.47 -1.44
N ILE A 46 -5.65 -8.02 -2.44
CA ILE A 46 -4.30 -7.63 -2.83
C ILE A 46 -4.32 -7.23 -4.30
N ILE A 47 -3.83 -6.04 -4.58
CA ILE A 47 -3.65 -5.50 -5.93
C ILE A 47 -2.15 -5.33 -6.15
N ASP A 48 -1.60 -6.03 -7.15
CA ASP A 48 -0.21 -5.83 -7.56
C ASP A 48 -0.11 -4.64 -8.51
N ALA A 49 0.55 -3.58 -8.03
CA ALA A 49 0.79 -2.35 -8.76
C ALA A 49 2.22 -2.28 -9.32
N THR A 50 2.91 -3.42 -9.47
CA THR A 50 4.22 -3.46 -10.13
C THR A 50 4.16 -2.79 -11.51
N GLY A 51 4.99 -1.78 -11.71
CA GLY A 51 5.05 -1.01 -12.96
C GLY A 51 4.13 0.22 -13.00
N CYS A 52 3.34 0.46 -11.95
CA CYS A 52 2.55 1.67 -11.74
C CYS A 52 3.23 2.65 -10.77
#